data_AF-A0A8T3DH24-F1
#
_entry.id   AF-A0A8T3DH24-F1
#
_cell.length_a   1.000
_cell.length_b   1.000
_cell.length_c   1.000
_cell.angle_alpha   90.00
_cell.angle_beta   90.00
_cell.angle_gamma   90.00
#
_symmetry.space_group_name_H-M   'P 1'
#
loop_
_entity.id
_entity.type
_entity.pdbx_description
1 polymer ?
#
loop_
_entity_poly.entity_id
_entity_poly.type
_entity_poly.pdbx_seq_one_letter_code
_entity_poly.pdbx_strand_id
1 'polypeptide(L)'
;MSAFGHSVLLSAAVTVRLILSEKISKPFGSFCFHLNRKNRCCPNSRAPDMEPPSSEDKCEGYVEHLHCGGAVTEVLKFGARDLHHASRLHSNPRVVFLLIPGNPGVVGFYGTFMQTVYEAFGRRFPVWAVSHAGHCDSRSSLRVTADSPRMRIEDVFGLNGQVEHKLAFLREHVPRDSKLVLIGHSIGCYIILEMMKRDPELQVRR
;
A
#
# COMPACT_ATOMS: atom_id res chain seq x y z
N MET A 1 -15.05 16.41 -3.02
CA MET A 1 -14.01 15.42 -3.40
C MET A 1 -14.15 14.10 -2.60
N SER A 2 -15.36 13.56 -2.38
CA SER A 2 -15.56 12.36 -1.52
C SER A 2 -16.09 11.11 -2.24
N ALA A 3 -16.48 11.21 -3.52
CA ALA A 3 -17.04 10.08 -4.26
C ALA A 3 -15.99 9.08 -4.78
N PHE A 4 -14.75 9.53 -5.03
CA PHE A 4 -13.69 8.66 -5.53
C PHE A 4 -13.19 7.64 -4.49
N GLY A 5 -13.09 8.03 -3.20
CA GLY A 5 -12.61 7.13 -2.15
C GLY A 5 -13.51 5.92 -1.89
N HIS A 6 -14.83 6.10 -1.97
CA HIS A 6 -15.80 5.01 -1.79
C HIS A 6 -15.74 3.94 -2.90
N SER A 7 -15.48 4.35 -4.15
CA SER A 7 -15.38 3.42 -5.29
C SER A 7 -14.09 2.58 -5.22
N VAL A 8 -12.97 3.20 -4.82
CA VAL A 8 -11.69 2.51 -4.62
C VAL A 8 -11.81 1.42 -3.54
N LEU A 9 -12.50 1.72 -2.43
CA LEU A 9 -12.74 0.77 -1.36
C LEU A 9 -13.60 -0.41 -1.81
N LEU A 10 -14.66 -0.18 -2.59
CA LEU A 10 -15.56 -1.25 -3.02
C LEU A 10 -14.89 -2.23 -4.00
N SER A 11 -14.11 -1.73 -4.96
CA SER A 11 -13.44 -2.56 -5.97
C SER A 11 -12.28 -3.37 -5.38
N ALA A 12 -11.45 -2.76 -4.53
CA ALA A 12 -10.39 -3.47 -3.80
C ALA A 12 -10.98 -4.48 -2.80
N ALA A 13 -12.10 -4.16 -2.15
CA ALA A 13 -12.78 -5.07 -1.24
C ALA A 13 -13.31 -6.33 -1.94
N VAL A 14 -13.73 -6.28 -3.20
CA VAL A 14 -14.19 -7.48 -3.93
C VAL A 14 -13.05 -8.46 -4.19
N THR A 15 -11.88 -7.98 -4.64
CA THR A 15 -10.69 -8.82 -4.87
C THR A 15 -10.15 -9.37 -3.55
N VAL A 16 -10.16 -8.57 -2.49
CA VAL A 16 -9.70 -8.97 -1.16
C VAL A 16 -10.68 -9.92 -0.50
N ARG A 17 -12.00 -9.79 -0.75
CA ARG A 17 -13.01 -10.73 -0.24
C ARG A 17 -12.80 -12.15 -0.77
N LEU A 18 -12.30 -12.32 -2.01
CA LEU A 18 -11.94 -13.65 -2.52
C LEU A 18 -10.77 -14.28 -1.73
N ILE A 19 -9.78 -13.49 -1.30
CA ILE A 19 -8.63 -13.96 -0.53
C ILE A 19 -8.95 -14.09 0.98
N LEU A 20 -9.84 -13.24 1.51
CA LEU A 20 -10.22 -13.24 2.93
C LEU A 20 -11.35 -14.21 3.28
N SER A 21 -12.11 -14.69 2.31
CA SER A 21 -13.28 -15.56 2.56
C SER A 21 -12.92 -16.91 3.15
N GLU A 22 -11.66 -17.37 3.06
CA GLU A 22 -11.24 -18.62 3.71
C GLU A 22 -10.82 -18.46 5.19
N LYS A 23 -10.60 -17.23 5.68
CA LYS A 23 -10.05 -17.01 7.04
C LYS A 23 -10.89 -16.13 7.97
N ILE A 24 -11.97 -15.51 7.49
CA ILE A 24 -12.81 -14.63 8.31
C ILE A 24 -14.24 -15.16 8.36
N SER A 25 -14.50 -16.06 9.30
CA SER A 25 -15.83 -16.63 9.62
C SER A 25 -16.76 -15.66 10.39
N LYS A 26 -16.65 -14.34 10.19
CA LYS A 26 -17.57 -13.38 10.82
C LYS A 26 -18.20 -12.48 9.76
N PRO A 27 -19.54 -12.27 9.81
CA PRO A 27 -20.22 -11.49 8.79
C PRO A 27 -19.71 -10.05 8.83
N PHE A 28 -19.35 -9.53 7.65
CA PHE A 28 -19.18 -8.10 7.42
C PHE A 28 -20.50 -7.40 7.73
N GLY A 29 -20.66 -6.94 8.97
CA GLY A 29 -21.79 -6.11 9.38
C GLY A 29 -21.76 -4.80 8.58
N SER A 30 -22.93 -4.41 8.08
CA SER A 30 -23.17 -3.16 7.35
C SER A 30 -22.58 -1.94 8.09
N PHE A 31 -21.42 -1.46 7.66
CA PHE A 31 -20.83 -0.23 8.19
C PHE A 31 -21.31 0.97 7.38
N CYS A 32 -22.24 1.71 7.96
CA CYS A 32 -22.69 3.00 7.46
C CYS A 32 -21.61 4.05 7.75
N PHE A 33 -20.93 4.55 6.71
CA PHE A 33 -19.93 5.61 6.80
C PHE A 33 -20.59 6.93 7.24
N HIS A 34 -20.38 7.35 8.49
CA HIS A 34 -20.73 8.72 8.90
C HIS A 34 -19.56 9.65 8.57
N LEU A 35 -19.62 10.31 7.40
CA LEU A 35 -18.73 11.42 7.09
C LEU A 35 -19.00 12.57 8.09
N ASN A 36 -17.97 12.88 8.87
CA ASN A 36 -17.98 13.90 9.91
C ASN A 36 -18.12 15.31 9.28
N ARG A 37 -19.35 15.84 9.23
CA ARG A 37 -19.62 17.26 8.97
C ARG A 37 -19.44 18.03 10.29
N LYS A 38 -18.31 18.75 10.43
CA LYS A 38 -18.17 19.79 11.45
C LYS A 38 -19.01 21.02 11.10
N ASN A 39 -19.50 21.66 12.15
CA ASN A 39 -20.12 23.01 12.27
C ASN A 39 -21.65 23.07 12.34
N ARG A 40 -22.16 22.97 13.57
CA ARG A 40 -23.13 23.92 14.13
C ARG A 40 -22.83 24.10 15.61
N CYS A 41 -22.48 25.33 16.00
CA CYS A 41 -22.43 25.76 17.39
C CYS A 41 -23.85 25.88 17.95
N CYS A 42 -24.05 25.44 19.19
CA CYS A 42 -24.90 26.09 20.20
C CYS A 42 -24.39 25.66 21.60
N PRO A 43 -24.48 26.51 22.64
CA PRO A 43 -23.64 26.42 23.83
C PRO A 43 -24.29 25.74 25.04
N ASN A 44 -23.42 25.33 25.97
CA ASN A 44 -23.61 25.09 27.41
C ASN A 44 -24.44 23.88 27.87
N SER A 45 -23.72 22.81 28.23
CA SER A 45 -23.87 22.18 29.55
C SER A 45 -22.58 21.48 29.94
N ARG A 46 -22.13 21.70 31.18
CA ARG A 46 -20.88 21.19 31.77
C ARG A 46 -20.92 19.66 31.86
N ALA A 47 -19.82 19.00 31.49
CA ALA A 47 -19.54 17.61 31.83
C ALA A 47 -18.18 17.53 32.57
N PRO A 48 -18.05 16.64 33.58
CA PRO A 48 -16.93 16.62 34.52
C PRO A 48 -15.66 16.03 33.90
N ASP A 49 -14.52 16.41 34.48
CA ASP A 49 -13.16 16.05 34.07
C ASP A 49 -12.99 14.52 33.91
N MET A 50 -12.81 14.09 32.67
CA MET A 50 -12.34 12.74 32.34
C MET A 50 -10.85 12.82 32.00
N GLU A 51 -10.05 12.18 32.86
CA GLU A 51 -8.66 11.81 32.60
C GLU A 51 -8.50 11.25 31.17
N PRO A 52 -7.52 11.73 30.38
CA PRO A 52 -7.39 11.32 29.00
C PRO A 52 -7.02 9.83 28.92
N PRO A 53 -7.67 9.04 28.04
CA PRO A 53 -7.30 7.66 27.83
C PRO A 53 -5.85 7.59 27.34
N SER A 54 -5.08 6.67 27.93
CA SER A 54 -3.73 6.31 27.53
C SER A 54 -3.64 6.20 26.00
N SER A 55 -2.68 6.94 25.44
CA SER A 55 -2.37 7.05 24.01
C SER A 55 -2.58 5.73 23.26
N GLU A 56 -3.66 5.66 22.47
CA GLU A 56 -3.76 4.67 21.41
C GLU A 56 -2.52 4.83 20.52
N ASP A 57 -1.65 3.82 20.50
CA ASP A 57 -0.52 3.74 19.57
C ASP A 57 -1.08 3.64 18.15
N LYS A 58 -1.45 4.81 17.60
CA LYS A 58 -2.02 4.91 16.27
C LYS A 58 -0.94 4.45 15.31
N CYS A 59 -1.15 3.28 14.72
CA CYS A 59 -0.21 2.70 13.76
C CYS A 59 -0.25 3.54 12.47
N GLU A 60 0.49 4.64 12.46
CA GLU A 60 0.55 5.52 11.30
C GLU A 60 1.41 4.88 10.20
N GLY A 61 0.87 4.84 8.98
CA GLY A 61 1.60 4.36 7.81
C GLY A 61 2.83 5.23 7.55
N TYR A 62 3.95 4.59 7.21
CA TYR A 62 5.20 5.26 6.89
C TYR A 62 5.33 5.46 5.39
N VAL A 63 5.56 6.69 4.94
CA VAL A 63 5.80 7.01 3.54
C VAL A 63 7.30 7.20 3.31
N GLU A 64 7.84 6.46 2.34
CA GLU A 64 9.22 6.56 1.88
C GLU A 64 9.27 7.02 0.42
N HIS A 65 10.30 7.77 0.08
CA HIS A 65 10.59 8.19 -1.28
C HIS A 65 11.91 7.57 -1.72
N LEU A 66 11.89 6.80 -2.80
CA LEU A 66 13.06 6.12 -3.33
C LEU A 66 13.15 6.24 -4.84
N HIS A 67 14.32 5.95 -5.40
CA HIS A 67 14.53 6.01 -6.84
C HIS A 67 14.57 4.59 -7.42
N CYS A 68 13.60 4.28 -8.28
CA CYS A 68 13.47 2.97 -8.91
C CYS A 68 13.23 3.12 -10.41
N GLY A 69 13.99 2.40 -11.23
CA GLY A 69 13.80 2.37 -12.69
C GLY A 69 13.98 3.72 -13.40
N GLY A 70 14.66 4.69 -12.81
CA GLY A 70 14.80 6.04 -13.36
C GLY A 70 13.75 7.05 -12.87
N ALA A 71 12.88 6.68 -11.92
CA ALA A 71 11.84 7.55 -11.40
C ALA A 71 11.79 7.56 -9.87
N VAL A 72 11.48 8.73 -9.31
CA VAL A 72 11.13 8.88 -7.88
C VAL A 72 9.79 8.18 -7.65
N THR A 73 9.78 7.32 -6.65
CA THR A 73 8.69 6.41 -6.34
C THR A 73 8.34 6.56 -4.87
N GLU A 74 7.05 6.80 -4.61
CA GLU A 74 6.51 6.86 -3.26
C GLU A 74 6.05 5.46 -2.84
N VAL A 75 6.42 5.06 -1.63
CA VAL A 75 6.04 3.77 -1.06
C VAL A 75 5.40 3.99 0.30
N LEU A 76 4.14 3.58 0.43
CA LEU A 76 3.44 3.58 1.71
C LEU A 76 3.59 2.21 2.37
N LYS A 77 4.01 2.19 3.63
CA LYS A 77 4.37 0.96 4.35
C LYS A 77 3.66 0.89 5.71
N PHE A 78 3.05 -0.25 5.99
CA PHE A 78 2.66 -0.67 7.33
C PHE A 78 3.49 -1.90 7.73
N GLY A 79 3.94 -1.94 8.98
CA GLY A 79 4.80 -3.00 9.51
C GLY A 79 6.29 -2.79 9.20
N ALA A 80 6.99 -3.86 8.83
CA ALA A 80 8.44 -3.80 8.58
C ALA A 80 8.77 -2.79 7.46
N ARG A 81 9.75 -1.91 7.72
CA ARG A 81 10.19 -0.86 6.77
C ARG A 81 11.24 -1.37 5.78
N ASP A 82 12.09 -2.28 6.22
CA ASP A 82 13.10 -2.97 5.41
C ASP A 82 12.87 -4.48 5.52
N LEU A 83 12.47 -5.10 4.41
CA LEU A 83 12.18 -6.53 4.35
C LEU A 83 13.46 -7.39 4.34
N HIS A 84 14.58 -6.87 3.84
CA HIS A 84 15.88 -7.58 3.86
C HIS A 84 16.46 -7.62 5.27
N HIS A 85 16.37 -6.52 6.02
CA HIS A 85 16.72 -6.56 7.43
C HIS A 85 15.82 -7.54 8.20
N ALA A 86 14.52 -7.49 7.92
CA ALA A 86 13.56 -8.32 8.63
C ALA A 86 13.69 -9.81 8.26
N SER A 87 14.08 -10.17 7.03
CA SER A 87 14.36 -11.56 6.65
C SER A 87 15.61 -12.11 7.34
N ARG A 88 16.66 -11.30 7.54
CA ARG A 88 17.85 -11.74 8.30
C ARG A 88 17.56 -12.09 9.76
N LEU A 89 16.56 -11.46 10.37
CA LEU A 89 16.19 -11.68 11.76
C LEU A 89 15.33 -12.94 11.98
N HIS A 90 14.68 -13.47 10.94
CA HIS A 90 13.78 -14.61 11.06
C HIS A 90 14.02 -15.61 9.93
N SER A 91 14.24 -16.87 10.26
CA SER A 91 14.58 -17.94 9.31
C SER A 91 13.45 -18.39 8.37
N ASN A 92 12.25 -17.78 8.45
CA ASN A 92 11.08 -18.22 7.68
C ASN A 92 10.69 -17.22 6.58
N PRO A 93 10.28 -17.72 5.38
CA PRO A 93 9.76 -16.89 4.30
C PRO A 93 8.63 -15.97 4.77
N ARG A 94 8.81 -14.65 4.58
CA ARG A 94 7.83 -13.65 5.01
C ARG A 94 6.71 -13.51 3.98
N VAL A 95 5.46 -13.45 4.45
CA VAL A 95 4.33 -13.04 3.61
C VAL A 95 4.26 -11.52 3.62
N VAL A 96 4.16 -10.92 2.43
CA VAL A 96 4.05 -9.47 2.23
C VAL A 96 2.84 -9.18 1.35
N PHE A 97 1.99 -8.26 1.79
CA PHE A 97 0.90 -7.73 0.96
C PHE A 97 1.44 -6.56 0.15
N LEU A 98 1.34 -6.64 -1.18
CA LEU A 98 1.80 -5.60 -2.08
C LEU A 98 0.63 -5.06 -2.90
N LEU A 99 0.33 -3.78 -2.70
CA LEU A 99 -0.70 -3.06 -3.44
C LEU A 99 -0.10 -2.30 -4.62
N ILE A 100 -0.65 -2.54 -5.81
CA ILE A 100 -0.38 -1.77 -7.02
C ILE A 100 -1.60 -0.88 -7.30
N PRO A 101 -1.46 0.46 -7.22
CA PRO A 101 -2.57 1.38 -7.35
C PRO A 101 -3.15 1.38 -8.78
N GLY A 102 -4.34 1.95 -8.91
CA GLY A 102 -4.91 2.37 -10.19
C GLY A 102 -4.57 3.82 -10.54
N ASN A 103 -5.29 4.42 -11.49
CA ASN A 103 -5.12 5.84 -11.82
C ASN A 103 -6.01 6.76 -10.96
N PRO A 104 -5.47 7.87 -10.41
CA PRO A 104 -4.05 8.24 -10.38
C PRO A 104 -3.23 7.32 -9.47
N GLY A 105 -2.00 6.99 -9.87
CA GLY A 105 -1.08 6.05 -9.22
C GLY A 105 -0.47 6.47 -7.88
N VAL A 106 -1.20 7.24 -7.07
CA VAL A 106 -0.74 7.79 -5.78
C VAL A 106 -1.13 6.85 -4.65
N VAL A 107 -0.20 6.52 -3.74
CA VAL A 107 -0.45 5.55 -2.67
C VAL A 107 -1.27 6.10 -1.51
N GLY A 108 -1.31 7.43 -1.33
CA GLY A 108 -2.09 8.10 -0.29
C GLY A 108 -3.59 7.77 -0.30
N PHE A 109 -4.17 7.42 -1.45
CA PHE A 109 -5.58 7.02 -1.56
C PHE A 109 -5.90 5.69 -0.85
N TYR A 110 -4.89 4.87 -0.56
CA TYR A 110 -5.07 3.51 -0.04
C TYR A 110 -4.74 3.39 1.45
N GLY A 111 -4.37 4.47 2.13
CA GLY A 111 -3.90 4.43 3.53
C GLY A 111 -4.88 3.74 4.48
N THR A 112 -6.16 4.14 4.48
CA THR A 112 -7.18 3.50 5.32
C THR A 112 -7.37 2.03 4.97
N PHE A 113 -7.43 1.69 3.67
CA PHE A 113 -7.57 0.31 3.22
C PHE A 113 -6.39 -0.56 3.68
N MET A 114 -5.17 -0.08 3.50
CA MET A 114 -3.95 -0.78 3.91
C MET A 114 -3.87 -0.96 5.42
N GLN A 115 -4.27 0.05 6.19
CA GLN A 115 -4.38 -0.06 7.64
C GLN A 115 -5.38 -1.14 8.05
N THR A 116 -6.58 -1.16 7.43
CA THR A 116 -7.58 -2.19 7.69
C THR A 116 -7.06 -3.59 7.39
N VAL A 117 -6.35 -3.78 6.26
CA VAL A 117 -5.71 -5.07 5.95
C VAL A 117 -4.67 -5.43 7.01
N TYR A 118 -3.81 -4.48 7.39
CA TYR A 118 -2.76 -4.71 8.38
C TYR A 118 -3.34 -5.13 9.75
N GLU A 119 -4.40 -4.45 10.20
CA GLU A 119 -5.11 -4.75 11.44
C GLU A 119 -5.87 -6.08 11.38
N ALA A 120 -6.53 -6.38 10.26
CA ALA A 120 -7.28 -7.63 10.09
C ALA A 120 -6.40 -8.89 10.22
N PHE A 121 -5.10 -8.77 9.91
CA PHE A 121 -4.12 -9.85 10.10
C PHE A 121 -3.33 -9.77 11.42
N GLY A 122 -3.79 -8.95 12.36
CA GLY A 122 -3.17 -8.78 13.68
C GLY A 122 -1.78 -8.15 13.60
N ARG A 123 -1.54 -7.27 12.62
CA ARG A 123 -0.27 -6.55 12.41
C ARG A 123 0.94 -7.48 12.13
N ARG A 124 0.69 -8.72 11.71
CA ARG A 124 1.73 -9.75 11.50
C ARG A 124 2.45 -9.68 10.17
N PHE A 125 1.76 -9.22 9.12
CA PHE A 125 2.29 -9.19 7.76
C PHE A 125 2.45 -7.75 7.29
N PRO A 126 3.62 -7.36 6.76
CA PRO A 126 3.80 -6.03 6.18
C PRO A 126 2.81 -5.80 5.02
N VAL A 127 2.28 -4.59 4.94
CA VAL A 127 1.39 -4.14 3.85
C VAL A 127 2.03 -2.93 3.19
N TRP A 128 2.48 -3.09 1.96
CA TRP A 128 3.20 -2.09 1.20
C TRP A 128 2.39 -1.70 -0.04
N ALA A 129 2.48 -0.44 -0.46
CA ALA A 129 1.94 0.05 -1.72
C ALA A 129 3.01 0.85 -2.46
N VAL A 130 3.06 0.72 -3.78
CA VAL A 130 4.10 1.36 -4.61
C VAL A 130 3.45 2.26 -5.66
N SER A 131 3.72 3.55 -5.61
CA SER A 131 3.15 4.53 -6.54
C SER A 131 3.56 4.24 -7.98
N HIS A 132 2.74 4.59 -8.97
CA HIS A 132 3.20 4.60 -10.36
C HIS A 132 4.37 5.58 -10.51
N ALA A 133 5.34 5.25 -11.37
CA ALA A 133 6.39 6.20 -11.72
C ALA A 133 5.77 7.46 -12.31
N GLY A 134 6.23 8.64 -11.87
CA GLY A 134 5.66 9.93 -12.27
C GLY A 134 4.44 10.40 -11.48
N HIS A 135 3.93 9.60 -10.54
CA HIS A 135 2.80 9.95 -9.66
C HIS A 135 3.25 10.30 -8.23
N CYS A 136 4.50 10.75 -8.08
CA CYS A 136 5.05 11.21 -6.82
C CYS A 136 5.02 12.75 -6.78
N ASP A 137 4.79 13.34 -5.60
CA ASP A 137 4.73 14.79 -5.45
C ASP A 137 6.06 15.47 -5.85
N SER A 138 5.97 16.55 -6.64
CA SER A 138 7.12 17.28 -7.23
C SER A 138 8.13 17.84 -6.22
N ARG A 139 7.77 17.94 -4.94
CA ARG A 139 8.66 18.41 -3.87
C ARG A 139 9.67 17.34 -3.43
N SER A 140 9.36 16.06 -3.59
CA SER A 140 10.28 14.97 -3.22
C SER A 140 11.26 14.61 -4.34
N SER A 141 10.94 14.93 -5.60
CA SER A 141 11.88 14.75 -6.73
C SER A 141 13.12 15.63 -6.66
N LEU A 142 13.08 16.74 -5.91
CA LEU A 142 14.23 17.63 -5.75
C LEU A 142 15.26 17.14 -4.71
N ARG A 143 14.89 16.17 -3.85
CA ARG A 143 15.74 15.68 -2.75
C ARG A 143 16.59 14.47 -3.12
N VAL A 144 16.38 13.89 -4.30
CA VAL A 144 17.16 12.77 -4.80
C VAL A 144 18.09 13.31 -5.88
N THR A 145 19.28 13.77 -5.47
CA THR A 145 20.33 14.19 -6.41
C THR A 145 20.75 12.99 -7.25
N ALA A 146 20.71 13.19 -8.57
CA ALA A 146 21.16 12.28 -9.60
C ALA A 146 22.63 11.90 -9.37
N ASP A 147 22.89 10.60 -9.22
CA ASP A 147 24.10 9.89 -9.68
C ASP A 147 24.04 8.41 -9.27
N SER A 148 22.86 7.77 -9.41
CA SER A 148 22.79 6.32 -9.29
C SER A 148 22.91 5.72 -10.70
N PRO A 149 23.95 4.92 -11.01
CA PRO A 149 24.13 4.25 -12.31
C PRO A 149 23.12 3.09 -12.51
N ARG A 150 21.98 3.14 -11.83
CA ARG A 150 20.96 2.08 -11.84
C ARG A 150 20.16 2.15 -13.12
N MET A 151 19.85 0.96 -13.65
CA MET A 151 19.12 0.71 -14.89
C MET A 151 17.96 1.69 -15.06
N ARG A 152 18.07 2.55 -16.08
CA ARG A 152 16.98 3.44 -16.50
C ARG A 152 16.05 2.63 -17.39
N ILE A 153 14.76 2.68 -17.11
CA ILE A 153 13.74 2.06 -17.95
C ILE A 153 13.42 3.06 -19.06
N GLU A 154 13.60 2.66 -20.33
CA GLU A 154 13.48 3.58 -21.49
C GLU A 154 12.13 4.30 -21.57
N ASP A 155 11.03 3.61 -21.22
CA ASP A 155 9.67 4.17 -21.19
C ASP A 155 9.03 4.00 -19.81
N VAL A 156 9.69 4.50 -18.74
CA VAL A 156 9.25 4.30 -17.35
C VAL A 156 7.81 4.79 -17.07
N PHE A 157 7.31 5.74 -17.87
CA PHE A 157 5.96 6.30 -17.72
C PHE A 157 4.91 5.54 -18.54
N GLY A 158 5.29 4.86 -19.62
CA GLY A 158 4.40 3.99 -20.38
C GLY A 158 4.05 2.71 -19.63
N LEU A 159 3.01 2.04 -20.09
CA LEU A 159 2.44 0.88 -19.38
C LEU A 159 3.46 -0.27 -19.22
N ASN A 160 4.25 -0.54 -20.26
CA ASN A 160 5.30 -1.54 -20.18
C ASN A 160 6.40 -1.14 -19.19
N GLY A 161 6.81 0.13 -19.15
CA GLY A 161 7.79 0.58 -18.17
C GLY A 161 7.25 0.60 -16.75
N GLN A 162 5.95 0.79 -16.53
CA GLN A 162 5.34 0.62 -15.20
C GLN A 162 5.40 -0.84 -14.73
N VAL A 163 5.25 -1.82 -15.64
CA VAL A 163 5.46 -3.25 -15.29
C VAL A 163 6.91 -3.49 -14.89
N GLU A 164 7.87 -3.04 -15.72
CA GLU A 164 9.31 -3.18 -15.41
C GLU A 164 9.70 -2.43 -14.14
N HIS A 165 9.07 -1.28 -13.87
CA HIS A 165 9.27 -0.49 -12.67
C HIS A 165 8.89 -1.27 -11.41
N LYS A 166 7.75 -1.98 -11.43
CA LYS A 166 7.35 -2.84 -10.29
C LYS A 166 8.23 -4.08 -10.14
N LEU A 167 8.67 -4.68 -11.23
CA LEU A 167 9.61 -5.80 -11.18
C LEU A 167 10.99 -5.36 -10.64
N ALA A 168 11.49 -4.21 -11.09
CA ALA A 168 12.73 -3.62 -10.57
C ALA A 168 12.61 -3.32 -9.07
N PHE A 169 11.48 -2.73 -8.65
CA PHE A 169 11.20 -2.48 -7.24
C PHE A 169 11.25 -3.77 -6.40
N LEU A 170 10.61 -4.84 -6.87
CA LEU A 170 10.62 -6.13 -6.18
C LEU A 170 12.03 -6.69 -6.05
N ARG A 171 12.81 -6.68 -7.14
CA ARG A 171 14.20 -7.18 -7.15
C ARG A 171 15.09 -6.45 -6.16
N GLU A 172 14.88 -5.14 -5.99
CA GLU A 172 15.70 -4.32 -5.13
C GLU A 172 15.28 -4.38 -3.65
N HIS A 173 13.97 -4.30 -3.37
CA HIS A 173 13.47 -4.04 -2.02
C HIS A 173 12.76 -5.20 -1.35
N VAL A 174 12.50 -6.30 -2.07
CA VAL A 174 11.82 -7.47 -1.53
C VAL A 174 12.72 -8.70 -1.65
N PRO A 175 13.04 -9.38 -0.52
CA PRO A 175 13.80 -10.63 -0.55
C PRO A 175 13.13 -11.66 -1.47
N ARG A 176 13.92 -12.34 -2.30
CA ARG A 176 13.41 -13.30 -3.32
C ARG A 176 12.66 -14.48 -2.73
N ASP A 177 12.95 -14.84 -1.48
CA ASP A 177 12.26 -15.89 -0.74
C ASP A 177 10.91 -15.44 -0.15
N SER A 178 10.55 -14.16 -0.25
CA SER A 178 9.27 -13.62 0.24
C SER A 178 8.08 -14.14 -0.56
N LYS A 179 7.00 -14.46 0.15
CA LYS A 179 5.70 -14.83 -0.42
C LYS A 179 4.86 -13.57 -0.60
N LEU A 180 4.34 -13.34 -1.80
CA LEU A 180 3.59 -12.13 -2.13
C LEU A 180 2.09 -12.38 -2.16
N VAL A 181 1.31 -11.52 -1.53
CA VAL A 181 -0.12 -11.36 -1.80
C VAL A 181 -0.29 -10.06 -2.58
N LEU A 182 -0.65 -10.16 -3.85
CA LEU A 182 -0.74 -9.01 -4.75
C LEU A 182 -2.16 -8.45 -4.77
N ILE A 183 -2.30 -7.13 -4.58
CA ILE A 183 -3.57 -6.41 -4.60
C ILE A 183 -3.52 -5.36 -5.71
N GLY A 184 -4.28 -5.56 -6.77
CA GLY A 184 -4.39 -4.61 -7.87
C GLY A 184 -5.67 -3.78 -7.78
N HIS A 185 -5.58 -2.50 -8.14
CA HIS A 185 -6.76 -1.68 -8.43
C HIS A 185 -6.70 -1.17 -9.88
N SER A 186 -7.79 -1.34 -10.65
CA SER A 186 -7.89 -0.86 -12.04
C SER A 186 -6.68 -1.29 -12.90
N ILE A 187 -5.92 -0.35 -13.48
CA ILE A 187 -4.71 -0.63 -14.25
C ILE A 187 -3.65 -1.41 -13.45
N GLY A 188 -3.63 -1.28 -12.12
CA GLY A 188 -2.79 -2.06 -11.24
C GLY A 188 -3.03 -3.57 -11.33
N CYS A 189 -4.25 -4.01 -11.65
CA CYS A 189 -4.54 -5.42 -11.91
C CYS A 189 -3.80 -5.92 -13.16
N TYR A 190 -3.85 -5.15 -14.25
CA TYR A 190 -3.14 -5.48 -15.48
C TYR A 190 -1.62 -5.54 -15.24
N ILE A 191 -1.08 -4.55 -14.52
CA ILE A 191 0.35 -4.52 -14.17
C ILE A 191 0.75 -5.79 -13.41
N ILE A 192 -0.04 -6.20 -12.41
CA ILE A 192 0.21 -7.44 -11.66
C ILE A 192 0.20 -8.67 -12.57
N LEU A 193 -0.78 -8.79 -13.46
CA LEU A 193 -0.86 -9.91 -14.39
C LEU A 193 0.38 -9.98 -15.29
N GLU A 194 0.83 -8.84 -15.80
CA GLU A 194 2.05 -8.77 -16.61
C GLU A 194 3.32 -9.04 -15.80
N MET A 195 3.42 -8.57 -14.56
CA MET A 195 4.52 -8.92 -13.65
C MET A 195 4.62 -10.44 -13.46
N MET A 196 3.49 -11.11 -13.21
CA MET A 196 3.45 -12.56 -13.01
C MET A 196 3.81 -13.36 -14.27
N LYS A 197 3.49 -12.84 -15.46
CA LYS A 197 3.89 -13.46 -16.73
C LYS A 197 5.39 -13.34 -16.98
N ARG A 198 5.99 -12.19 -16.65
CA ARG A 198 7.40 -11.88 -16.93
C ARG A 198 8.36 -12.44 -15.89
N ASP A 199 7.91 -12.59 -14.65
CA ASP A 199 8.69 -13.21 -13.56
C ASP A 199 7.87 -14.37 -12.95
N PRO A 200 7.90 -15.56 -13.57
CA PRO A 200 7.17 -16.73 -13.09
C PRO A 200 7.72 -17.30 -11.78
N GLU A 201 8.89 -16.84 -11.33
CA GLU A 201 9.50 -17.23 -10.05
C GLU A 201 8.95 -16.43 -8.86
N LEU A 202 8.13 -15.40 -9.11
CA LEU A 202 7.43 -14.69 -8.06
C LEU A 202 6.56 -15.65 -7.23
N GLN A 203 6.82 -15.71 -5.93
CA GLN A 203 6.08 -16.57 -5.00
C GLN A 203 4.71 -15.99 -4.62
N VAL A 204 3.82 -15.86 -5.61
CA VAL A 204 2.48 -15.31 -5.42
C VAL A 204 1.58 -16.32 -4.71
N ARG A 205 0.98 -15.89 -3.61
CA ARG A 205 -0.07 -16.62 -2.87
C ARG A 205 -1.42 -16.22 -3.43
N ARG A 206 -2.14 -17.23 -3.93
CA ARG A 206 -3.50 -17.13 -4.45
C ARG A 206 -4.49 -17.44 -3.33
#